data_AF-E3TFJ4-F1
#
_entry.id   AF-E3TFJ4-F1
#
_cell.length_a   1.000
_cell.length_b   1.000
_cell.length_c   1.000
_cell.angle_alpha   90.00
_cell.angle_beta   90.00
_cell.angle_gamma   90.00
#
_symmetry.space_group_name_H-M   'P 1'
#
loop_
_entity.id
_entity.type
_entity.pdbx_description
1 polymer ?
#
loop_
_entity_poly.entity_id
_entity_poly.type
_entity_poly.pdbx_seq_one_letter_code
_entity_poly.pdbx_strand_id
1 'polypeptide(L)'
;MNPIRRYPWLTNVTLYSGLYAGGDLMQQYLSNKKDGKIDWRRTRNVAVVAFCFNGNFNFFWMRFLERRLPGSSVSTVLRKLAMDQTISLPLAISAFYTGLSLLEGKDDILEDWRNKFLNTYTTGLMFWPFAQCLNFALVPLYLRTTFTGCCAFAWATFLCFSRQCGDGTLKAALNWIRQLNSEAGDYYYNYDYYYVTM
;
A
#
# COMPACT_ATOMS: atom_id res chain seq x y z
N MET A 1 -13.65 21.08 21.74
CA MET A 1 -13.44 21.30 20.29
C MET A 1 -12.48 20.21 19.78
N ASN A 2 -12.88 19.38 18.82
CA ASN A 2 -12.14 18.18 18.43
C ASN A 2 -10.80 18.54 17.73
N PRO A 3 -9.61 18.13 18.26
CA PRO A 3 -8.29 18.54 17.75
C PRO A 3 -8.10 18.28 16.25
N ILE A 4 -8.71 17.20 15.74
CA ILE A 4 -8.71 16.78 14.33
C ILE A 4 -9.23 17.89 13.41
N ARG A 5 -10.21 18.69 13.86
CA ARG A 5 -10.77 19.79 13.08
C ARG A 5 -10.02 21.12 13.25
N ARG A 6 -9.28 21.29 14.36
CA ARG A 6 -8.55 22.52 14.67
C ARG A 6 -7.20 22.57 13.95
N TYR A 7 -6.47 21.46 13.93
CA TYR A 7 -5.18 21.33 13.23
C TYR A 7 -5.16 20.08 12.35
N PRO A 8 -5.96 20.06 11.26
CA PRO A 8 -6.13 18.86 10.44
C PRO A 8 -4.83 18.38 9.81
N TRP A 9 -3.92 19.30 9.46
CA TRP A 9 -2.62 18.97 8.89
C TRP A 9 -1.74 18.18 9.86
N LEU A 10 -1.36 18.80 10.98
CA LEU A 10 -0.49 18.18 11.96
C LEU A 10 -1.07 16.86 12.48
N THR A 11 -2.39 16.82 12.73
CA THR A 11 -3.06 15.61 13.23
C THR A 11 -3.01 14.48 12.22
N ASN A 12 -3.33 14.73 10.95
CA ASN A 12 -3.31 13.69 9.91
C ASN A 12 -1.89 13.18 9.65
N VAL A 13 -0.91 14.09 9.53
CA VAL A 13 0.48 13.72 9.27
C VAL A 13 1.03 12.90 10.43
N THR A 14 0.81 13.31 11.67
CA THR A 14 1.28 12.58 12.85
C THR A 14 0.65 11.18 12.94
N LEU A 15 -0.67 11.07 12.73
CA LEU A 15 -1.36 9.78 12.71
C LEU A 15 -0.85 8.88 11.58
N TYR A 16 -0.66 9.43 10.38
CA TYR A 16 -0.13 8.72 9.23
C TYR A 16 1.26 8.15 9.52
N SER A 17 2.16 8.96 10.08
CA SER A 17 3.51 8.53 10.44
C SER A 17 3.52 7.47 11.53
N GLY A 18 2.66 7.61 12.54
CA GLY A 18 2.49 6.60 13.58
C GLY A 18 2.00 5.26 13.01
N LEU A 19 1.07 5.29 12.05
CA LEU A 19 0.57 4.09 11.38
C LEU A 19 1.63 3.44 10.49
N TYR A 20 2.46 4.23 9.80
CA TYR A 20 3.61 3.71 9.05
C TYR A 20 4.64 3.04 9.96
N ALA A 21 4.98 3.67 11.08
CA ALA A 21 5.89 3.10 12.07
C ALA A 21 5.31 1.81 12.69
N GLY A 22 4.03 1.81 13.05
CA GLY A 22 3.32 0.63 13.52
C GLY A 22 3.27 -0.49 12.48
N GLY A 23 3.09 -0.15 11.21
CA GLY A 23 3.11 -1.11 10.10
C GLY A 23 4.49 -1.76 9.95
N ASP A 24 5.56 -0.99 10.06
CA ASP A 24 6.93 -1.52 10.06
C ASP A 24 7.17 -2.43 11.28
N LEU A 25 6.74 -2.05 12.49
CA LEU A 25 6.82 -2.92 13.68
C LEU A 25 6.06 -4.23 13.49
N MET A 26 4.84 -4.18 12.96
CA MET A 26 4.04 -5.36 12.65
C MET A 26 4.76 -6.23 11.62
N GLN A 27 5.32 -5.63 10.58
CA GLN A 27 6.07 -6.34 9.57
C GLN A 27 7.30 -7.03 10.17
N GLN A 28 8.07 -6.34 11.00
CA GLN A 28 9.23 -6.92 11.68
C GLN A 28 8.82 -8.07 12.60
N TYR A 29 7.73 -7.91 13.36
CA TYR A 29 7.20 -8.95 14.23
C TYR A 29 6.80 -10.21 13.46
N LEU A 30 6.10 -10.07 12.33
CA LEU A 30 5.67 -11.19 11.49
C LEU A 30 6.83 -11.87 10.75
N SER A 31 7.87 -11.12 10.40
CA SER A 31 9.05 -11.63 9.67
C SER A 31 10.12 -12.24 10.58
N ASN A 32 10.32 -11.74 11.80
CA ASN A 32 11.42 -12.15 12.69
C ASN A 32 11.07 -13.34 13.61
N LYS A 33 10.33 -14.34 13.10
CA LYS A 33 9.92 -15.53 13.88
C LYS A 33 11.08 -16.37 14.47
N LYS A 34 12.33 -16.16 14.01
CA LYS A 34 13.51 -16.94 14.45
C LYS A 34 14.38 -16.27 15.52
N ASP A 35 14.57 -14.95 15.49
CA ASP A 35 15.51 -14.23 16.38
C ASP A 35 14.87 -13.16 17.28
N GLY A 36 13.57 -12.85 17.10
CA GLY A 36 12.74 -12.07 18.04
C GLY A 36 13.12 -10.60 18.29
N LYS A 37 14.20 -10.08 17.71
CA LYS A 37 14.64 -8.70 17.96
C LYS A 37 13.97 -7.71 17.01
N ILE A 38 13.39 -6.66 17.60
CA ILE A 38 12.84 -5.50 16.88
C ILE A 38 13.98 -4.51 16.60
N ASP A 39 14.14 -4.12 15.34
CA ASP A 39 15.02 -3.04 14.90
C ASP A 39 14.30 -1.69 15.04
N TRP A 40 14.49 -1.07 16.21
CA TRP A 40 13.97 0.26 16.53
C TRP A 40 14.58 1.36 15.66
N ARG A 41 15.82 1.20 15.19
CA ARG A 41 16.49 2.20 14.36
C ARG A 41 15.81 2.28 12.99
N ARG A 42 15.48 1.13 12.42
CA ARG A 42 14.68 1.03 11.20
C ARG A 42 13.29 1.65 11.38
N THR A 43 12.56 1.29 12.43
CA THR A 43 11.22 1.85 12.67
C THR A 43 11.26 3.37 12.84
N ARG A 44 12.26 3.90 13.55
CA ARG A 44 12.49 5.35 13.65
C ARG A 44 12.72 5.96 12.27
N ASN A 45 13.58 5.38 11.44
CA ASN A 45 13.85 5.90 10.10
C ASN A 45 12.59 5.90 9.23
N VAL A 46 11.77 4.84 9.29
CA VAL A 46 10.45 4.79 8.62
C VAL A 46 9.54 5.91 9.13
N ALA A 47 9.46 6.12 10.44
CA ALA A 47 8.64 7.18 11.03
C ALA A 47 9.09 8.57 10.54
N VAL A 48 10.41 8.82 10.46
CA VAL A 48 10.98 10.08 9.98
C VAL A 48 10.64 10.31 8.50
N VAL A 49 10.85 9.32 7.63
CA VAL A 49 10.50 9.43 6.20
C VAL A 49 9.00 9.62 5.99
N ALA A 50 8.19 8.94 6.80
CA ALA A 50 6.74 9.09 6.77
C ALA A 50 6.30 10.48 7.21
N PHE A 51 6.89 11.02 8.27
CA PHE A 51 6.56 12.35 8.81
C PHE A 51 7.06 13.49 7.93
N CYS A 52 8.33 13.46 7.54
CA CYS A 52 8.94 14.55 6.79
C CYS A 52 8.39 14.64 5.36
N PHE A 53 8.15 13.51 4.70
CA PHE A 53 7.73 13.50 3.30
C PHE A 53 6.35 12.90 3.08
N ASN A 54 6.15 11.58 3.30
CA ASN A 54 4.98 10.88 2.77
C ASN A 54 3.64 11.40 3.32
N GLY A 55 3.57 11.68 4.62
CA GLY A 55 2.37 12.21 5.26
C GLY A 55 2.03 13.61 4.74
N ASN A 56 3.03 14.49 4.60
CA ASN A 56 2.84 15.82 4.03
C ASN A 56 2.41 15.74 2.57
N PHE A 57 3.15 14.97 1.77
CA PHE A 57 2.85 14.75 0.36
C PHE A 57 1.41 14.25 0.18
N ASN A 58 1.01 13.20 0.90
CA ASN A 58 -0.35 12.68 0.83
C ASN A 58 -1.41 13.73 1.26
N PHE A 59 -1.18 14.45 2.36
CA PHE A 59 -2.11 15.46 2.85
C PHE A 59 -2.38 16.59 1.84
N PHE A 60 -1.32 17.06 1.17
CA PHE A 60 -1.45 18.07 0.12
C PHE A 60 -1.97 17.49 -1.19
N TRP A 61 -1.59 16.25 -1.53
CA TRP A 61 -2.05 15.55 -2.72
C TRP A 61 -3.57 15.33 -2.70
N MET A 62 -4.13 14.88 -1.57
CA MET A 62 -5.59 14.70 -1.42
C MET A 62 -6.36 16.00 -1.65
N ARG A 63 -5.80 17.14 -1.21
CA ARG A 63 -6.39 18.48 -1.43
C ARG A 63 -6.20 18.96 -2.86
N PHE A 64 -5.06 18.68 -3.46
CA PHE A 64 -4.80 19.00 -4.85
C PHE A 64 -5.81 18.28 -5.77
N LEU A 65 -6.00 16.98 -5.57
CA LEU A 65 -6.98 16.19 -6.32
C LEU A 65 -8.41 16.70 -6.11
N GLU A 66 -8.79 17.05 -4.88
CA GLU A 66 -10.14 17.58 -4.62
C GLU A 66 -10.36 18.96 -5.25
N ARG A 67 -9.33 19.83 -5.29
CA ARG A 67 -9.42 21.14 -5.96
C ARG A 67 -9.50 21.02 -7.48
N ARG A 68 -8.79 20.05 -8.08
CA ARG A 68 -8.74 19.86 -9.54
C ARG A 68 -9.91 19.05 -10.07
N LEU A 69 -10.40 18.11 -9.28
CA LEU A 69 -11.45 17.15 -9.64
C LEU A 69 -12.48 17.12 -8.49
N PRO A 70 -13.30 18.17 -8.31
CA PRO A 70 -14.22 18.23 -7.18
C PRO A 70 -15.32 17.17 -7.27
N GLY A 71 -15.72 16.63 -6.12
CA GLY A 71 -16.84 15.70 -5.99
C GLY A 71 -16.45 14.21 -6.15
N SER A 72 -17.48 13.37 -6.16
CA SER A 72 -17.34 11.90 -6.03
C SER A 72 -18.10 11.12 -7.11
N SER A 73 -18.38 11.74 -8.27
CA SER A 73 -18.94 10.98 -9.40
C SER A 73 -17.96 9.90 -9.86
N VAL A 74 -18.47 8.79 -10.42
CA VAL A 74 -17.64 7.66 -10.86
C VAL A 74 -16.50 8.11 -11.77
N SER A 75 -16.79 8.97 -12.76
CA SER A 75 -15.77 9.53 -13.66
C SER A 75 -14.69 10.32 -12.90
N THR A 76 -15.07 11.12 -11.91
CA THR A 76 -14.15 11.92 -11.09
C THR A 76 -13.26 11.02 -10.25
N VAL A 77 -13.83 9.99 -9.61
CA VAL A 77 -13.08 9.02 -8.81
C VAL A 77 -12.08 8.26 -9.68
N LEU A 78 -12.48 7.79 -10.86
CA LEU A 78 -11.57 7.11 -11.79
C LEU A 78 -10.41 8.00 -12.26
N ARG A 79 -10.67 9.29 -12.53
CA ARG A 79 -9.62 10.26 -12.89
C ARG A 79 -8.65 10.51 -11.72
N LYS A 80 -9.17 10.70 -10.50
CA LYS A 80 -8.36 10.80 -9.27
C LYS A 80 -7.49 9.56 -9.11
N LEU A 81 -8.07 8.38 -9.34
CA LEU A 81 -7.39 7.11 -9.21
C LEU A 81 -6.24 6.99 -10.21
N ALA A 82 -6.49 7.29 -11.49
CA ALA A 82 -5.47 7.26 -12.52
C ALA A 82 -4.29 8.19 -12.17
N MET A 83 -4.56 9.42 -11.75
CA MET A 83 -3.52 10.35 -11.29
C MET A 83 -2.77 9.83 -10.06
N ASP A 84 -3.49 9.26 -9.09
CA ASP A 84 -2.87 8.72 -7.87
C ASP A 84 -1.93 7.55 -8.18
N GLN A 85 -2.37 6.62 -9.03
CA GLN A 85 -1.56 5.45 -9.39
C GLN A 85 -0.35 5.81 -10.27
N THR A 86 -0.48 6.79 -11.16
CA THR A 86 0.58 7.13 -12.13
C THR A 86 1.56 8.20 -11.64
N ILE A 87 1.16 9.04 -10.67
CA ILE A 87 1.99 10.15 -10.19
C ILE A 87 2.32 9.96 -8.71
N SER A 88 1.29 9.86 -7.87
CA SER A 88 1.47 9.84 -6.42
C SER A 88 2.17 8.57 -5.94
N LEU A 89 1.71 7.40 -6.39
CA LEU A 89 2.28 6.12 -6.01
C LEU A 89 3.78 5.99 -6.36
N PRO A 90 4.24 6.25 -7.61
CA PRO A 90 5.67 6.13 -7.93
C PRO A 90 6.52 7.18 -7.20
N LEU A 91 6.02 8.40 -6.99
CA LEU A 91 6.73 9.42 -6.20
C LEU A 91 6.87 9.00 -4.73
N ALA A 92 5.79 8.50 -4.12
CA ALA A 92 5.79 8.05 -2.73
C ALA A 92 6.74 6.86 -2.53
N ILE A 93 6.69 5.85 -3.40
CA ILE A 93 7.60 4.70 -3.34
C ILE A 93 9.06 5.15 -3.51
N SER A 94 9.31 6.07 -4.45
CA SER A 94 10.65 6.57 -4.71
C SER A 94 11.23 7.30 -3.49
N ALA A 95 10.49 8.27 -2.96
CA ALA A 95 10.89 9.02 -1.79
C ALA A 95 11.04 8.14 -0.55
N PHE A 96 10.22 7.08 -0.42
CA PHE A 96 10.34 6.13 0.67
C PHE A 96 11.66 5.37 0.62
N TYR A 97 12.00 4.74 -0.51
CA TYR A 97 13.23 3.95 -0.61
C TYR A 97 14.48 4.83 -0.54
N THR A 98 14.51 5.96 -1.24
CA THR A 98 15.69 6.84 -1.22
C THR A 98 15.86 7.50 0.14
N GLY A 99 14.77 7.97 0.76
CA GLY A 99 14.80 8.55 2.09
C GLY A 99 15.24 7.55 3.15
N LEU A 100 14.80 6.29 3.05
CA LEU A 100 15.21 5.25 3.99
C LEU A 100 16.69 4.90 3.82
N SER A 101 17.16 4.68 2.59
CA SER A 101 18.59 4.42 2.31
C SER A 101 19.49 5.55 2.80
N LEU A 102 19.05 6.80 2.66
CA LEU A 102 19.77 7.98 3.15
C LEU A 102 19.90 7.96 4.68
N LEU A 103 18.81 7.67 5.42
CA LEU A 103 18.83 7.61 6.89
C LEU A 103 19.54 6.36 7.44
N GLU A 104 19.66 5.32 6.63
CA GLU A 104 20.46 4.13 6.94
C GLU A 104 21.96 4.35 6.67
N GLY A 105 22.31 5.39 5.92
CA GLY A 105 23.70 5.74 5.59
C GLY A 105 24.31 4.79 4.55
N LYS A 106 23.51 4.33 3.58
CA LYS A 106 24.00 3.48 2.49
C LYS A 106 24.87 4.28 1.51
N ASP A 107 25.94 3.66 1.03
CA ASP A 107 26.82 4.25 0.02
C ASP A 107 26.07 4.49 -1.30
N ASP A 108 25.23 3.53 -1.71
CA ASP A 108 24.34 3.67 -2.87
C ASP A 108 22.88 3.82 -2.42
N ILE A 109 22.44 5.07 -2.37
CA ILE A 109 21.08 5.45 -1.95
C ILE A 109 19.99 4.83 -2.86
N LEU A 110 20.32 4.56 -4.12
CA LEU A 110 19.40 4.09 -5.14
C LEU A 110 19.35 2.56 -5.27
N GLU A 111 20.22 1.83 -4.59
CA GLU A 111 20.27 0.36 -4.68
C GLU A 111 18.93 -0.29 -4.38
N ASP A 112 18.35 0.03 -3.22
CA ASP A 112 17.04 -0.49 -2.82
C ASP A 112 15.93 -0.05 -3.76
N TRP A 113 16.00 1.19 -4.26
CA TRP A 113 15.03 1.70 -5.21
C TRP A 113 15.07 0.89 -6.51
N ARG A 114 16.24 0.69 -7.13
CA ARG A 114 16.38 -0.09 -8.38
C ARG A 114 15.90 -1.53 -8.22
N ASN A 115 16.21 -2.14 -7.08
CA ASN A 115 15.90 -3.55 -6.81
C ASN A 115 14.43 -3.78 -6.45
N LYS A 116 13.78 -2.82 -5.78
CA LYS A 116 12.45 -3.03 -5.16
C LYS A 116 11.35 -2.21 -5.79
N PHE A 117 11.64 -1.13 -6.51
CA PHE A 117 10.64 -0.20 -7.03
C PHE A 117 9.61 -0.89 -7.89
N LEU A 118 10.02 -1.61 -8.95
CA LEU A 118 9.08 -2.23 -9.89
C LEU A 118 8.19 -3.27 -9.22
N ASN A 119 8.76 -4.09 -8.34
CA ASN A 119 7.97 -5.07 -7.58
C ASN A 119 6.98 -4.38 -6.65
N THR A 120 7.42 -3.37 -5.90
CA THR A 120 6.56 -2.61 -4.97
C THR A 120 5.45 -1.88 -5.72
N TYR A 121 5.77 -1.28 -6.87
CA TYR A 121 4.82 -0.55 -7.71
C TYR A 121 3.78 -1.51 -8.30
N THR A 122 4.20 -2.60 -8.91
CA THR A 122 3.31 -3.61 -9.49
C THR A 122 2.39 -4.23 -8.44
N THR A 123 2.92 -4.63 -7.28
CA THR A 123 2.09 -5.10 -6.18
C THR A 123 1.17 -4.00 -5.66
N GLY A 124 1.65 -2.76 -5.64
CA GLY A 124 0.89 -1.59 -5.22
C GLY A 124 -0.33 -1.36 -6.10
N LEU A 125 -0.19 -1.53 -7.42
CA LEU A 125 -1.30 -1.41 -8.37
C LEU A 125 -2.40 -2.46 -8.18
N MET A 126 -2.18 -3.52 -7.40
CA MET A 126 -3.25 -4.48 -7.06
C MET A 126 -4.03 -4.08 -5.80
N PHE A 127 -3.39 -3.34 -4.89
CA PHE A 127 -3.96 -2.99 -3.59
C PHE A 127 -4.47 -1.54 -3.53
N TRP A 128 -3.63 -0.60 -3.93
CA TRP A 128 -3.87 0.83 -3.78
C TRP A 128 -5.06 1.35 -4.59
N PRO A 129 -5.37 0.86 -5.81
CA PRO A 129 -6.54 1.33 -6.53
C PRO A 129 -7.85 1.08 -5.76
N PHE A 130 -7.99 -0.08 -5.13
CA PHE A 130 -9.17 -0.39 -4.34
C PHE A 130 -9.25 0.49 -3.09
N ALA A 131 -8.16 0.60 -2.34
CA ALA A 131 -8.09 1.43 -1.14
C ALA A 131 -8.41 2.91 -1.45
N GLN A 132 -7.83 3.45 -2.51
CA GLN A 132 -8.01 4.86 -2.88
C GLN A 132 -9.36 5.13 -3.51
N CYS A 133 -9.97 4.16 -4.20
CA CYS A 133 -11.35 4.26 -4.64
C CYS A 133 -12.29 4.50 -3.44
N LEU A 134 -12.17 3.69 -2.38
CA LEU A 134 -12.92 3.87 -1.14
C LEU A 134 -12.62 5.23 -0.48
N ASN A 135 -11.35 5.64 -0.47
CA ASN A 135 -10.93 6.92 0.09
C ASN A 135 -11.60 8.11 -0.62
N PHE A 136 -11.61 8.11 -1.96
CA PHE A 136 -12.21 9.20 -2.73
C PHE A 136 -13.72 9.19 -2.72
N ALA A 137 -14.34 8.01 -2.69
CA ALA A 137 -15.79 7.86 -2.72
C ALA A 137 -16.44 8.14 -1.35
N LEU A 138 -15.86 7.64 -0.25
CA LEU A 138 -16.55 7.55 1.04
C LEU A 138 -15.92 8.42 2.14
N VAL A 139 -14.61 8.71 2.07
CA VAL A 139 -13.89 9.35 3.18
C VAL A 139 -13.89 10.87 3.01
N PRO A 140 -14.29 11.64 4.05
CA PRO A 140 -14.27 13.09 3.98
C PRO A 140 -12.83 13.61 3.91
N LEU A 141 -12.60 14.70 3.18
CA LEU A 141 -11.27 15.23 2.84
C LEU A 141 -10.31 15.38 4.03
N TYR A 142 -10.82 15.76 5.21
CA TYR A 142 -10.02 15.99 6.40
C TYR A 142 -9.53 14.69 7.10
N LEU A 143 -10.03 13.51 6.70
CA LEU A 143 -9.60 12.19 7.21
C LEU A 143 -8.88 11.33 6.17
N ARG A 144 -8.88 11.74 4.89
CA ARG A 144 -8.36 10.92 3.79
C ARG A 144 -6.90 10.49 3.99
N THR A 145 -6.08 11.33 4.59
CA THR A 145 -4.68 11.01 4.88
C THR A 145 -4.57 10.00 6.01
N THR A 146 -5.28 10.20 7.13
CA THR A 146 -5.34 9.18 8.19
C THR A 146 -5.85 7.84 7.66
N PHE A 147 -6.88 7.84 6.80
CA PHE A 147 -7.37 6.63 6.15
C PHE A 147 -6.28 5.95 5.30
N THR A 148 -5.55 6.71 4.47
CA THR A 148 -4.39 6.16 3.73
C THR A 148 -3.36 5.54 4.68
N GLY A 149 -3.11 6.16 5.84
CA GLY A 149 -2.24 5.61 6.87
C GLY A 149 -2.73 4.25 7.39
N CYS A 150 -4.02 4.09 7.63
CA CYS A 150 -4.61 2.81 8.05
C CYS A 150 -4.44 1.74 6.96
N CYS A 151 -4.68 2.09 5.70
CA CYS A 151 -4.42 1.20 4.58
C CYS A 151 -2.95 0.84 4.45
N ALA A 152 -2.02 1.77 4.75
CA ALA A 152 -0.59 1.49 4.73
C ALA A 152 -0.16 0.50 5.83
N PHE A 153 -0.77 0.58 7.00
CA PHE A 153 -0.59 -0.43 8.05
C PHE A 153 -1.05 -1.81 7.57
N ALA A 154 -2.24 -1.90 6.97
CA ALA A 154 -2.76 -3.15 6.39
C ALA A 154 -1.87 -3.69 5.26
N TRP A 155 -1.35 -2.78 4.43
CA TRP A 155 -0.39 -3.09 3.37
C TRP A 155 0.91 -3.70 3.90
N ALA A 156 1.42 -3.26 5.05
CA ALA A 156 2.61 -3.85 5.67
C ALA A 156 2.40 -5.34 6.01
N THR A 157 1.23 -5.68 6.57
CA THR A 157 0.82 -7.06 6.82
C THR A 157 0.69 -7.86 5.53
N PHE A 158 0.08 -7.27 4.50
CA PHE A 158 -0.06 -7.89 3.18
C PHE A 158 1.29 -8.21 2.54
N LEU A 159 2.27 -7.30 2.62
CA LEU A 159 3.62 -7.53 2.12
C LEU A 159 4.35 -8.65 2.87
N CYS A 160 4.15 -8.79 4.19
CA CYS A 160 4.68 -9.91 4.95
C CYS A 160 4.12 -11.25 4.45
N PHE A 161 2.81 -11.32 4.28
CA PHE A 161 2.16 -12.53 3.76
C PHE A 161 2.66 -12.86 2.35
N SER A 162 2.66 -11.88 1.45
CA SER A 162 3.11 -12.09 0.07
C SER A 162 4.59 -12.52 -0.02
N ARG A 163 5.45 -12.03 0.88
CA ARG A 163 6.86 -12.45 0.94
C ARG A 163 7.02 -13.88 1.45
N GLN A 164 6.22 -14.30 2.43
CA GLN A 164 6.27 -15.66 2.98
C GLN A 164 5.79 -16.71 1.97
N CYS A 165 4.89 -16.35 1.06
CA CYS A 165 4.44 -17.23 -0.01
C CYS A 165 5.48 -17.45 -1.14
N GLY A 166 6.66 -16.82 -1.10
CA GLY A 166 7.80 -17.12 -2.00
C GLY A 166 7.64 -16.72 -3.47
N ASP A 167 6.41 -16.45 -3.91
CA ASP A 167 6.10 -16.01 -5.25
C ASP A 167 5.66 -14.55 -5.19
N GLY A 168 6.33 -13.67 -5.95
CA GLY A 168 5.89 -12.29 -6.11
C GLY A 168 4.38 -12.24 -6.31
N THR A 169 3.69 -11.30 -5.67
CA THR A 169 2.23 -11.28 -5.52
C THR A 169 1.48 -11.54 -6.83
N LEU A 170 2.05 -11.12 -7.96
CA LEU A 170 1.54 -11.39 -9.29
C LEU A 170 1.55 -12.89 -9.65
N LYS A 171 2.62 -13.63 -9.36
CA LYS A 171 2.70 -15.09 -9.52
C LYS A 171 1.78 -15.81 -8.54
N ALA A 172 1.70 -15.40 -7.28
CA ALA A 172 0.78 -16.00 -6.32
C ALA A 172 -0.68 -15.79 -6.75
N ALA A 173 -1.04 -14.59 -7.19
CA ALA A 173 -2.36 -14.29 -7.75
C ALA A 173 -2.62 -15.03 -9.07
N LEU A 174 -1.64 -15.10 -9.98
CA LEU A 174 -1.73 -15.86 -11.23
C LEU A 174 -1.86 -17.36 -10.97
N ASN A 175 -1.14 -17.89 -9.98
CA ASN A 175 -1.20 -19.29 -9.56
C ASN A 175 -2.56 -19.60 -8.95
N TRP A 176 -3.08 -18.73 -8.09
CA TRP A 176 -4.43 -18.86 -7.54
C TRP A 176 -5.51 -18.79 -8.63
N ILE A 177 -5.41 -17.86 -9.59
CA ILE A 177 -6.32 -17.78 -10.75
C ILE A 177 -6.20 -19.02 -11.64
N ARG A 178 -4.97 -19.52 -11.87
CA ARG A 178 -4.75 -20.79 -12.59
C ARG A 178 -5.39 -21.97 -11.88
N GLN A 179 -5.28 -22.01 -10.56
CA GLN A 179 -5.82 -23.07 -9.72
C GLN A 179 -7.36 -23.08 -9.76
N LEU A 180 -7.99 -21.90 -9.72
CA LEU A 180 -9.43 -21.78 -9.92
C LEU A 180 -9.87 -22.24 -11.32
N ASN A 181 -9.08 -21.95 -12.36
CA ASN A 181 -9.38 -22.41 -13.72
C ASN A 181 -9.17 -23.92 -13.89
N SER A 182 -8.20 -24.54 -13.20
CA SER A 182 -8.03 -26.00 -13.22
C SER A 182 -9.14 -26.72 -12.44
N GLU A 183 -9.54 -26.20 -11.28
CA GLU A 183 -10.64 -26.76 -10.49
C GLU A 183 -11.99 -26.64 -11.22
N ALA A 184 -12.22 -25.54 -11.94
CA ALA A 184 -13.37 -25.41 -12.82
C ALA A 184 -13.31 -26.42 -13.98
N GLY A 185 -12.13 -26.60 -14.61
CA GLY A 185 -11.92 -27.58 -15.68
C GLY A 185 -12.17 -29.02 -15.25
N ASP A 186 -11.72 -29.42 -14.06
CA ASP A 186 -11.97 -30.74 -13.49
C ASP A 186 -13.45 -30.93 -13.12
N TYR A 187 -14.15 -29.86 -12.72
CA TYR A 187 -15.60 -29.89 -12.51
C TYR A 187 -16.36 -30.16 -13.82
N TYR A 188 -15.97 -29.51 -14.92
CA TYR A 188 -16.57 -29.76 -16.24
C TYR A 188 -16.22 -31.16 -16.79
N TYR A 189 -14.98 -31.63 -16.61
CA TYR A 189 -14.57 -32.97 -17.02
C TYR A 189 -15.25 -34.09 -16.21
N ASN A 190 -15.45 -33.91 -14.90
CA ASN A 190 -16.21 -34.86 -14.09
C ASN A 190 -17.70 -34.85 -14.45
N TYR A 191 -18.30 -33.67 -14.67
CA TYR A 191 -19.69 -33.60 -15.10
C TYR A 191 -19.93 -34.32 -16.43
N ASP A 192 -19.05 -34.18 -17.42
CA ASP A 192 -19.18 -34.88 -18.70
C ASP A 192 -18.95 -36.40 -18.59
N TYR A 193 -18.11 -36.86 -17.66
CA TYR A 193 -17.92 -38.30 -17.42
C TYR A 193 -19.16 -38.99 -16.84
N TYR A 194 -19.93 -38.31 -15.98
CA TYR A 194 -21.13 -38.91 -15.37
C TYR A 194 -22.35 -39.01 -16.31
N TYR A 195 -22.38 -38.26 -17.42
CA TYR A 195 -23.48 -38.31 -18.39
C TYR A 195 -23.19 -39.14 -19.65
N VAL A 196 -21.95 -39.60 -19.88
CA VAL A 196 -21.59 -40.43 -21.04
C VAL A 196 -21.54 -41.94 -20.71
N THR A 197 -21.58 -42.33 -19.43
CA THR A 197 -21.63 -43.74 -18.99
C THR A 197 -22.99 -44.17 -18.41
N MET A 198 -24.10 -43.56 -18.83
CA MET A 198 -25.45 -44.10 -18.65
C MET A 198 -26.12 -44.39 -20.00
#